data_AF-A0A356KSJ4-F1
#
_entry.id   AF-A0A356KSJ4-F1
#
_cell.length_a   1.000
_cell.length_b   1.000
_cell.length_c   1.000
_cell.angle_alpha   90.00
_cell.angle_beta   90.00
_cell.angle_gamma   90.00
#
_symmetry.space_group_name_H-M   'P 1'
#
loop_
_entity.id
_entity.type
_entity.pdbx_description
1 polymer ?
#
loop_
_entity_poly.entity_id
_entity_poly.type
_entity_poly.pdbx_seq_one_letter_code
_entity_poly.pdbx_strand_id
1 'polypeptide(L)'
;NYYLTDYSDNPTNGRYYFNLPTGVDFGPANTDTSSDFIVRFPKGAAIQPGQVITIAIDGEGFKATYSSEADYCIRNAGTTASEQMLTWDGPAGSVDFSATPASDNAGLTNGGEWICLFTWDGSSDLIQDVDILLYGTGTSGIINKTPNLGLPNIADIRVDSLFDQDNVASEFKDDQDETFQANNRAPGGPSITRVDFTEGNELKTGGNGITGNDETSENA
;
A
#
# COMPACT_ATOMS: atom_id res chain seq x y z
N ASN A 1 -2.16 -0.99 -12.81
CA ASN A 1 -2.72 0.15 -12.05
C ASN A 1 -1.91 0.28 -10.78
N TYR A 2 -1.54 1.49 -10.35
CA TYR A 2 -0.76 1.68 -9.11
C TYR A 2 -1.63 2.20 -7.97
N TYR A 3 -1.33 1.73 -6.77
CA TYR A 3 -2.09 1.96 -5.55
C TYR A 3 -1.15 2.28 -4.39
N LEU A 4 -1.62 3.07 -3.43
CA LEU A 4 -0.92 3.39 -2.20
C LEU A 4 -1.83 3.05 -1.02
N THR A 5 -1.28 2.41 0.00
CA THR A 5 -2.04 1.98 1.18
C THR A 5 -1.18 2.07 2.42
N ASP A 6 -1.80 2.41 3.55
CA ASP A 6 -1.28 2.10 4.89
C ASP A 6 -2.15 1.03 5.60
N TYR A 7 -3.18 0.53 4.91
CA TYR A 7 -4.11 -0.44 5.48
C TYR A 7 -3.45 -1.78 5.79
N SER A 8 -3.24 -2.01 7.09
CA SER A 8 -2.83 -3.28 7.67
C SER A 8 -3.87 -3.70 8.72
N ASP A 9 -4.73 -4.67 8.41
CA ASP A 9 -5.61 -5.25 9.44
C ASP A 9 -4.93 -6.44 10.13
N ASN A 10 -5.51 -6.81 11.26
CA ASN A 10 -5.14 -7.95 12.07
C ASN A 10 -5.32 -9.27 11.30
N PRO A 11 -4.35 -10.21 11.35
CA PRO A 11 -4.46 -11.55 10.75
C PRO A 11 -5.67 -12.38 11.17
N THR A 12 -6.37 -12.00 12.24
CA THR A 12 -7.61 -12.66 12.64
C THR A 12 -8.85 -12.21 11.89
N ASN A 13 -8.82 -11.04 11.24
CA ASN A 13 -9.98 -10.45 10.57
C ASN A 13 -9.99 -10.72 9.05
N GLY A 14 -8.85 -11.13 8.49
CA GLY A 14 -8.72 -11.54 7.09
C GLY A 14 -8.79 -10.40 6.09
N ARG A 15 -8.63 -9.13 6.53
CA ARG A 15 -8.73 -7.95 5.67
C ARG A 15 -7.36 -7.40 5.33
N TYR A 16 -7.01 -7.39 4.06
CA TYR A 16 -5.67 -7.04 3.63
C TYR A 16 -5.68 -6.42 2.25
N TYR A 17 -4.85 -5.40 2.00
CA TYR A 17 -4.73 -4.79 0.68
C TYR A 17 -4.48 -5.81 -0.45
N PHE A 18 -3.79 -6.91 -0.16
CA PHE A 18 -3.53 -7.97 -1.12
C PHE A 18 -4.77 -8.80 -1.49
N ASN A 19 -5.90 -8.62 -0.81
CA ASN A 19 -7.20 -9.17 -1.21
C ASN A 19 -7.88 -8.35 -2.32
N LEU A 20 -7.29 -7.25 -2.79
CA LEU A 20 -7.85 -6.42 -3.88
C LEU A 20 -8.38 -7.27 -5.05
N PRO A 21 -7.68 -8.31 -5.53
CA PRO A 21 -8.16 -9.15 -6.64
C PRO A 21 -9.45 -9.92 -6.34
N THR A 22 -9.81 -10.10 -5.07
CA THR A 22 -11.07 -10.73 -4.64
C THR A 22 -12.25 -9.75 -4.64
N GLY A 23 -12.00 -8.44 -4.78
CA GLY A 23 -13.04 -7.41 -4.71
C GLY A 23 -13.73 -7.27 -3.34
N VAL A 24 -13.20 -7.90 -2.29
CA VAL A 24 -13.71 -7.85 -0.92
C VAL A 24 -12.57 -7.73 0.09
N ASP A 25 -12.87 -7.17 1.27
CA ASP A 25 -11.99 -7.19 2.44
C ASP A 25 -10.54 -6.71 2.15
N PHE A 26 -10.37 -5.72 1.28
CA PHE A 26 -9.04 -5.21 0.89
C PHE A 26 -8.68 -3.82 1.39
N GLY A 27 -9.64 -3.10 1.97
CA GLY A 27 -9.36 -1.77 2.48
C GLY A 27 -10.61 -1.05 2.94
N PRO A 28 -10.44 0.13 3.53
CA PRO A 28 -11.56 1.00 3.82
C PRO A 28 -12.17 1.50 2.51
N ALA A 29 -13.50 1.43 2.43
CA ALA A 29 -14.28 2.14 1.44
C ALA A 29 -14.27 3.65 1.73
N ASN A 30 -14.61 4.47 0.73
CA ASN A 30 -14.72 5.91 0.90
C ASN A 30 -15.80 6.35 1.93
N THR A 31 -16.75 5.47 2.24
CA THR A 31 -17.77 5.69 3.27
C THR A 31 -17.30 5.31 4.67
N ASP A 32 -16.17 4.63 4.81
CA ASP A 32 -15.68 4.15 6.08
C ASP A 32 -15.01 5.28 6.88
N THR A 33 -15.23 5.27 8.19
CA THR A 33 -14.57 6.18 9.13
C THR A 33 -13.25 5.57 9.62
N SER A 34 -12.31 5.36 8.71
CA SER A 34 -11.01 4.71 8.97
C SER A 34 -9.88 5.72 9.20
N SER A 35 -8.91 5.37 10.06
CA SER A 35 -7.60 6.05 10.12
C SER A 35 -6.68 5.65 8.98
N ASP A 36 -6.96 4.50 8.37
CA ASP A 36 -6.17 3.92 7.31
C ASP A 36 -6.80 4.25 5.96
N PHE A 37 -6.07 4.04 4.87
CA PHE A 37 -6.50 4.26 3.50
C PHE A 37 -5.97 3.20 2.55
N ILE A 38 -6.73 2.99 1.47
CA ILE A 38 -6.25 2.43 0.21
C ILE A 38 -6.71 3.36 -0.91
N VAL A 39 -5.77 3.80 -1.74
CA VAL A 39 -6.04 4.71 -2.84
C VAL A 39 -5.37 4.26 -4.12
N ARG A 40 -5.95 4.63 -5.26
CA ARG A 40 -5.39 4.39 -6.59
C ARG A 40 -4.97 5.71 -7.22
N PHE A 41 -3.83 5.73 -7.89
CA PHE A 41 -3.48 6.87 -8.72
C PHE A 41 -4.52 7.09 -9.83
N PRO A 42 -4.84 8.34 -10.19
CA PRO A 42 -5.73 8.63 -11.30
C PRO A 42 -5.12 8.15 -12.63
N LYS A 43 -5.99 7.93 -13.62
CA LYS A 43 -5.56 7.39 -14.92
C LYS A 43 -4.58 8.33 -15.59
N GLY A 44 -3.44 7.78 -16.02
CA GLY A 44 -2.39 8.54 -16.71
C GLY A 44 -1.31 9.10 -15.78
N ALA A 45 -1.42 8.89 -14.46
CA ALA A 45 -0.32 9.12 -13.53
C ALA A 45 0.93 8.37 -14.00
N ALA A 46 2.05 9.09 -14.05
CA ALA A 46 3.34 8.55 -14.45
C ALA A 46 4.45 9.36 -13.77
N ILE A 47 5.54 8.67 -13.46
CA ILE A 47 6.77 9.29 -12.97
C ILE A 47 7.90 8.97 -13.94
N GLN A 48 8.65 9.98 -14.37
CA GLN A 48 9.82 9.77 -15.22
C GLN A 48 11.05 9.46 -14.36
N PRO A 49 12.11 8.82 -14.93
CA PRO A 49 13.35 8.61 -14.21
C PRO A 49 13.89 9.91 -13.60
N GLY A 50 14.11 9.90 -12.28
CA GLY A 50 14.59 11.06 -11.51
C GLY A 50 13.54 12.13 -11.20
N GLN A 51 12.29 11.98 -11.65
CA GLN A 51 11.19 12.84 -11.22
C GLN A 51 10.80 12.49 -9.77
N VAL A 52 10.31 13.49 -9.05
CA VAL A 52 9.71 13.34 -7.72
C VAL A 52 8.21 13.60 -7.85
N ILE A 53 7.41 12.76 -7.20
CA ILE A 53 5.97 12.99 -6.99
C ILE A 53 5.77 13.23 -5.50
N THR A 54 5.06 14.31 -5.18
CA THR A 54 4.64 14.62 -3.82
C THR A 54 3.18 14.19 -3.64
N ILE A 55 2.93 13.39 -2.61
CA ILE A 55 1.58 12.94 -2.24
C ILE A 55 1.29 13.46 -0.85
N ALA A 56 0.27 14.31 -0.72
CA ALA A 56 -0.21 14.78 0.57
C ALA A 56 -1.39 13.95 1.07
N ILE A 57 -1.46 13.69 2.38
CA ILE A 57 -2.69 13.14 2.96
C ILE A 57 -3.82 14.17 2.85
N ASP A 58 -3.53 15.41 3.26
CA ASP A 58 -4.43 16.55 3.20
C ASP A 58 -3.86 17.64 2.28
N GLY A 59 -4.48 17.85 1.12
CA GLY A 59 -3.98 18.83 0.15
C GLY A 59 -3.97 20.26 0.71
N GLU A 60 -5.04 20.67 1.39
CA GLU A 60 -5.18 22.02 1.94
C GLU A 60 -4.18 22.29 3.07
N GLY A 61 -4.07 21.38 4.03
CA GLY A 61 -3.12 21.45 5.13
C GLY A 61 -1.67 21.42 4.66
N PHE A 62 -1.35 20.63 3.63
CA PHE A 62 -0.04 20.65 2.99
C PHE A 62 0.27 22.03 2.40
N LYS A 63 -0.64 22.59 1.60
CA LYS A 63 -0.48 23.93 1.00
C LYS A 63 -0.36 25.02 2.05
N ALA A 64 -1.16 24.98 3.10
CA ALA A 64 -1.09 25.94 4.20
C ALA A 64 0.26 25.88 4.93
N THR A 65 0.83 24.69 5.09
CA THR A 65 2.10 24.47 5.80
C THR A 65 3.32 24.85 4.96
N TYR A 66 3.34 24.41 3.70
CA TYR A 66 4.53 24.49 2.85
C TYR A 66 4.46 25.57 1.76
N SER A 67 3.33 26.29 1.67
CA SER A 67 3.09 27.30 0.63
C SER A 67 3.26 26.75 -0.81
N SER A 68 3.12 25.44 -0.98
CA SER A 68 3.27 24.70 -2.24
C SER A 68 2.19 23.64 -2.32
N GLU A 69 1.75 23.31 -3.52
CA GLU A 69 0.77 22.24 -3.74
C GLU A 69 1.51 20.91 -3.96
N ALA A 70 0.91 19.81 -3.52
CA ALA A 70 1.41 18.48 -3.83
C ALA A 70 0.98 18.10 -5.25
N ASP A 71 1.62 17.11 -5.87
CA ASP A 71 1.18 16.60 -7.17
C ASP A 71 -0.14 15.85 -7.01
N TYR A 72 -0.25 15.02 -5.97
CA TYR A 72 -1.47 14.31 -5.61
C TYR A 72 -1.84 14.55 -4.15
N CYS A 73 -3.11 14.33 -3.81
CA CYS A 73 -3.50 14.14 -2.43
C CYS A 73 -4.60 13.11 -2.23
N ILE A 74 -4.59 12.49 -1.05
CA ILE A 74 -5.56 11.48 -0.62
C ILE A 74 -6.89 12.15 -0.23
N ARG A 75 -6.81 13.37 0.30
CA ARG A 75 -7.97 14.24 0.55
C ARG A 75 -7.75 15.60 -0.10
N ASN A 76 -8.61 15.92 -1.06
CA ASN A 76 -8.74 17.23 -1.68
C ASN A 76 -10.18 17.72 -1.50
N ALA A 77 -10.45 18.50 -0.46
CA ALA A 77 -11.75 19.14 -0.27
C ALA A 77 -12.05 20.26 -1.31
N GLY A 78 -11.25 20.38 -2.38
CA GLY A 78 -11.52 21.22 -3.54
C GLY A 78 -10.88 22.61 -3.51
N THR A 79 -9.87 22.82 -2.66
CA THR A 79 -9.21 24.13 -2.45
C THR A 79 -7.78 24.18 -3.00
N THR A 80 -7.28 23.06 -3.55
CA THR A 80 -5.91 22.94 -4.07
C THR A 80 -5.87 22.38 -5.50
N ALA A 81 -4.81 22.69 -6.24
CA ALA A 81 -4.54 22.12 -7.56
C ALA A 81 -3.97 20.70 -7.52
N SER A 82 -3.67 20.15 -6.33
CA SER A 82 -3.25 18.76 -6.15
C SER A 82 -4.30 17.82 -6.75
N GLU A 83 -3.89 16.81 -7.51
CA GLU A 83 -4.85 15.87 -8.09
C GLU A 83 -5.35 14.87 -7.03
N GLN A 84 -6.66 14.70 -6.93
CA GLN A 84 -7.29 13.77 -5.97
C GLN A 84 -6.98 12.32 -6.38
N MET A 85 -6.34 11.56 -5.48
CA MET A 85 -6.23 10.11 -5.64
C MET A 85 -7.61 9.45 -5.51
N LEU A 86 -7.78 8.31 -6.15
CA LEU A 86 -9.07 7.64 -6.19
C LEU A 86 -9.25 6.73 -4.98
N THR A 87 -10.46 6.62 -4.44
CA THR A 87 -10.82 5.73 -3.33
C THR A 87 -11.81 4.67 -3.78
N TRP A 88 -11.77 3.49 -3.15
CA TRP A 88 -12.73 2.42 -3.41
C TRP A 88 -14.14 2.82 -2.95
N ASP A 89 -15.15 2.47 -3.74
CA ASP A 89 -16.55 2.82 -3.46
C ASP A 89 -17.23 1.92 -2.42
N GLY A 90 -16.67 0.72 -2.14
CA GLY A 90 -17.08 -0.14 -1.03
C GLY A 90 -17.97 -1.37 -1.32
N PRO A 91 -18.69 -1.50 -2.44
CA PRO A 91 -19.43 -2.72 -2.74
C PRO A 91 -18.53 -3.95 -2.85
N ALA A 92 -18.90 -5.01 -2.14
CA ALA A 92 -18.28 -6.33 -2.28
C ALA A 92 -18.39 -6.84 -3.72
N GLY A 93 -17.30 -7.40 -4.24
CA GLY A 93 -17.18 -7.84 -5.64
C GLY A 93 -16.89 -6.72 -6.63
N SER A 94 -16.63 -5.50 -6.14
CA SER A 94 -16.21 -4.35 -6.94
C SER A 94 -14.79 -3.91 -6.58
N VAL A 95 -14.08 -3.42 -7.58
CA VAL A 95 -12.78 -2.75 -7.45
C VAL A 95 -12.82 -1.38 -8.13
N ASP A 96 -13.99 -0.73 -8.05
CA ASP A 96 -14.20 0.59 -8.63
C ASP A 96 -13.63 1.67 -7.71
N PHE A 97 -12.69 2.43 -8.27
CA PHE A 97 -12.06 3.56 -7.60
C PHE A 97 -12.49 4.86 -8.27
N SER A 98 -13.02 5.79 -7.48
CA SER A 98 -13.55 7.09 -7.92
C SER A 98 -12.85 8.25 -7.24
N ALA A 99 -12.94 9.45 -7.83
CA ALA A 99 -12.33 10.66 -7.29
C ALA A 99 -13.14 11.22 -6.11
N THR A 100 -13.20 10.45 -5.03
CA THR A 100 -13.81 10.80 -3.75
C THR A 100 -12.70 10.88 -2.70
N PRO A 101 -12.66 11.93 -1.86
CA PRO A 101 -11.68 12.01 -0.77
C PRO A 101 -11.77 10.80 0.16
N ALA A 102 -10.63 10.37 0.72
CA ALA A 102 -10.63 9.40 1.82
C ALA A 102 -11.23 10.02 3.10
N SER A 103 -11.45 9.18 4.12
CA SER A 103 -11.96 9.58 5.42
C SER A 103 -11.16 10.74 6.03
N ASP A 104 -11.80 11.72 6.65
CA ASP A 104 -11.09 12.81 7.35
C ASP A 104 -10.20 12.33 8.51
N ASN A 105 -10.40 11.09 8.97
CA ASN A 105 -9.56 10.43 9.96
C ASN A 105 -8.29 9.80 9.33
N ALA A 106 -8.24 9.64 8.00
CA ALA A 106 -7.13 9.02 7.30
C ALA A 106 -5.85 9.81 7.55
N GLY A 107 -4.81 9.14 8.03
CA GLY A 107 -3.59 9.81 8.44
C GLY A 107 -2.54 8.86 8.96
N LEU A 108 -1.30 9.34 8.97
CA LEU A 108 -0.19 8.58 9.51
C LEU A 108 0.11 8.95 10.97
N THR A 109 0.49 7.97 11.79
CA THR A 109 0.84 8.11 13.20
C THR A 109 2.32 7.83 13.45
N ASN A 110 2.88 8.52 14.46
CA ASN A 110 4.24 8.21 14.94
C ASN A 110 4.34 6.83 15.63
N GLY A 111 3.19 6.16 15.82
CA GLY A 111 3.05 4.86 16.46
C GLY A 111 3.53 3.69 15.62
N GLY A 112 3.82 3.88 14.33
CA GLY A 112 4.23 2.82 13.43
C GLY A 112 3.12 2.47 12.44
N GLU A 113 3.37 2.64 11.14
CA GLU A 113 2.47 2.25 10.06
C GLU A 113 3.24 1.71 8.86
N TRP A 114 2.77 0.57 8.38
CA TRP A 114 3.27 -0.05 7.18
C TRP A 114 2.61 0.61 5.96
N ILE A 115 3.42 1.11 5.04
CA ILE A 115 2.97 1.79 3.82
C ILE A 115 3.48 1.00 2.63
N CYS A 116 2.64 0.79 1.62
CA CYS A 116 3.06 0.13 0.40
C CYS A 116 2.51 0.80 -0.85
N LEU A 117 3.42 1.00 -1.81
CA LEU A 117 3.10 1.22 -3.20
C LEU A 117 3.01 -0.17 -3.84
N PHE A 118 1.84 -0.50 -4.41
CA PHE A 118 1.63 -1.78 -5.09
C PHE A 118 0.95 -1.59 -6.43
N THR A 119 1.00 -2.62 -7.28
CA THR A 119 0.32 -2.62 -8.58
C THR A 119 -0.52 -3.88 -8.76
N TRP A 120 -1.60 -3.72 -9.52
CA TRP A 120 -2.44 -4.81 -10.00
C TRP A 120 -2.91 -4.54 -11.42
N ASP A 121 -2.95 -5.57 -12.25
CA ASP A 121 -3.29 -5.48 -13.67
C ASP A 121 -4.81 -5.44 -13.93
N GLY A 122 -5.62 -5.81 -12.93
CA GLY A 122 -7.07 -5.87 -13.02
C GLY A 122 -7.62 -7.27 -13.26
N SER A 123 -6.79 -8.30 -13.33
CA SER A 123 -7.22 -9.69 -13.54
C SER A 123 -6.38 -10.74 -12.84
N SER A 124 -5.07 -10.54 -12.63
CA SER A 124 -4.22 -11.54 -11.99
C SER A 124 -4.68 -11.85 -10.57
N ASP A 125 -4.51 -13.09 -10.11
CA ASP A 125 -4.76 -13.46 -8.71
C ASP A 125 -4.01 -12.60 -7.70
N LEU A 126 -2.76 -12.26 -8.01
CA LEU A 126 -1.86 -11.62 -7.07
C LEU A 126 -1.62 -10.16 -7.47
N ILE A 127 -1.56 -9.31 -6.45
CA ILE A 127 -0.94 -7.99 -6.58
C ILE A 127 0.58 -8.14 -6.61
N GLN A 128 1.27 -7.09 -7.03
CA GLN A 128 2.72 -7.01 -6.94
C GLN A 128 3.12 -5.82 -6.07
N ASP A 129 3.97 -6.06 -5.09
CA ASP A 129 4.55 -4.99 -4.29
C ASP A 129 5.55 -4.22 -5.17
N VAL A 130 5.55 -2.89 -5.07
CA VAL A 130 6.49 -2.03 -5.81
C VAL A 130 7.52 -1.49 -4.87
N ASP A 131 7.06 -1.11 -3.68
CA ASP A 131 7.90 -0.46 -2.69
C ASP A 131 7.18 -0.48 -1.33
N ILE A 132 7.92 -0.73 -0.25
CA ILE A 132 7.41 -0.74 1.12
C ILE A 132 8.16 0.24 2.01
N LEU A 133 7.47 0.79 3.00
CA LEU A 133 8.06 1.69 3.98
C LEU A 133 7.36 1.50 5.33
N LEU A 134 8.12 1.48 6.43
CA LEU A 134 7.56 1.53 7.78
C LEU A 134 7.76 2.92 8.38
N TYR A 135 6.68 3.71 8.42
CA TYR A 135 6.68 5.05 9.02
C TYR A 135 6.48 4.97 10.54
N GLY A 136 7.06 5.90 11.29
CA GLY A 136 6.94 5.94 12.75
C GLY A 136 7.84 4.95 13.49
N THR A 137 7.59 4.79 14.79
CA THR A 137 8.52 4.07 15.71
C THR A 137 8.09 2.67 16.11
N GLY A 138 6.82 2.33 15.95
CA GLY A 138 6.33 0.98 16.26
C GLY A 138 6.45 0.03 15.08
N THR A 139 6.09 -1.21 15.37
CA THR A 139 6.14 -2.35 14.43
C THR A 139 4.77 -3.00 14.30
N SER A 140 3.73 -2.34 14.81
CA SER A 140 2.35 -2.79 14.66
C SER A 140 1.95 -2.69 13.19
N GLY A 141 1.23 -3.69 12.69
CA GLY A 141 0.71 -3.65 11.32
C GLY A 141 1.73 -4.04 10.23
N ILE A 142 2.91 -4.56 10.59
CA ILE A 142 3.79 -5.19 9.60
C ILE A 142 3.04 -6.33 8.92
N ILE A 143 3.04 -6.30 7.58
CA ILE A 143 2.38 -7.33 6.78
C ILE A 143 3.41 -8.39 6.39
N ASN A 144 2.99 -9.64 6.55
CA ASN A 144 3.78 -10.81 6.22
C ASN A 144 2.93 -11.76 5.39
N LYS A 145 3.29 -11.94 4.12
CA LYS A 145 2.61 -12.85 3.18
C LYS A 145 3.20 -14.27 3.21
N THR A 146 4.14 -14.55 4.12
CA THR A 146 4.74 -15.87 4.25
C THR A 146 3.65 -16.93 4.44
N PRO A 147 3.62 -17.96 3.59
CA PRO A 147 2.70 -19.08 3.72
C PRO A 147 2.69 -19.64 5.15
N ASN A 148 1.49 -19.86 5.67
CA ASN A 148 1.28 -20.41 7.01
C ASN A 148 1.81 -19.53 8.16
N LEU A 149 2.25 -18.29 7.89
CA LEU A 149 2.98 -17.43 8.83
C LEU A 149 4.16 -18.14 9.51
N GLY A 150 4.79 -19.09 8.81
CA GLY A 150 5.84 -19.95 9.37
C GLY A 150 5.38 -20.95 10.44
N LEU A 151 4.07 -21.12 10.67
CA LEU A 151 3.49 -22.02 11.67
C LEU A 151 2.95 -23.32 11.04
N PRO A 152 3.10 -24.48 11.71
CA PRO A 152 2.59 -25.74 11.18
C PRO A 152 1.05 -25.77 11.19
N ASN A 153 0.44 -26.25 10.10
CA ASN A 153 -1.01 -26.46 9.91
C ASN A 153 -1.88 -25.19 9.83
N ILE A 154 -1.28 -24.03 9.57
CA ILE A 154 -2.01 -22.92 8.95
C ILE A 154 -2.07 -23.21 7.43
N ALA A 155 -2.96 -22.53 6.70
CA ALA A 155 -3.00 -22.63 5.23
C ALA A 155 -2.25 -21.46 4.60
N ASP A 156 -1.66 -21.69 3.42
CA ASP A 156 -0.96 -20.64 2.68
C ASP A 156 -1.93 -19.50 2.33
N ILE A 157 -1.40 -18.28 2.25
CA ILE A 157 -2.19 -17.14 1.77
C ILE A 157 -2.39 -17.32 0.27
N ARG A 158 -3.64 -17.57 -0.10
CA ARG A 158 -4.07 -17.83 -1.48
C ARG A 158 -5.13 -16.82 -1.88
N VAL A 159 -5.01 -16.29 -3.10
CA VAL A 159 -5.96 -15.36 -3.68
C VAL A 159 -6.40 -15.90 -5.03
N ASP A 160 -7.71 -15.87 -5.26
CA ASP A 160 -8.37 -16.20 -6.53
C ASP A 160 -9.04 -14.92 -7.01
N SER A 161 -8.68 -14.42 -8.19
CA SER A 161 -9.26 -13.17 -8.66
C SER A 161 -10.72 -13.37 -9.05
N LEU A 162 -11.61 -12.48 -8.61
CA LEU A 162 -12.97 -12.41 -9.15
C LEU A 162 -13.01 -11.85 -10.59
N PHE A 163 -11.87 -11.44 -11.13
CA PHE A 163 -11.76 -10.68 -12.38
C PHE A 163 -10.95 -11.38 -13.47
N ASP A 164 -10.51 -12.62 -13.24
CA ASP A 164 -10.01 -13.48 -14.31
C ASP A 164 -11.09 -14.43 -14.86
N GLN A 165 -10.67 -15.45 -15.61
CA GLN A 165 -11.53 -16.40 -16.30
C GLN A 165 -11.41 -17.81 -15.74
N ASP A 166 -10.77 -17.98 -14.59
CA ASP A 166 -10.68 -19.26 -13.93
C ASP A 166 -11.20 -19.18 -12.49
N ASN A 167 -10.79 -20.14 -11.66
CA ASN A 167 -11.22 -20.28 -10.27
C ASN A 167 -10.10 -21.04 -9.54
N VAL A 168 -8.86 -20.67 -9.85
CA VAL A 168 -7.64 -21.37 -9.46
C VAL A 168 -6.73 -20.39 -8.76
N ALA A 169 -6.90 -20.30 -7.44
CA ALA A 169 -6.10 -19.42 -6.61
C ALA A 169 -4.58 -19.61 -6.76
N SER A 170 -3.86 -18.49 -6.76
CA SER A 170 -2.40 -18.43 -6.67
C SER A 170 -1.93 -18.14 -5.24
N GLU A 171 -0.66 -18.45 -4.98
CA GLU A 171 0.00 -18.27 -3.68
C GLU A 171 1.05 -17.15 -3.74
N PHE A 172 1.11 -16.32 -2.71
CA PHE A 172 2.24 -15.42 -2.51
C PHE A 172 3.52 -16.19 -2.18
N LYS A 173 4.66 -15.58 -2.50
CA LYS A 173 5.98 -16.01 -2.05
C LYS A 173 6.22 -15.60 -0.61
N ASP A 174 7.16 -16.28 0.02
CA ASP A 174 7.64 -15.97 1.35
C ASP A 174 8.21 -14.54 1.37
N ASP A 175 7.70 -13.72 2.29
CA ASP A 175 8.36 -12.47 2.65
C ASP A 175 9.51 -12.81 3.62
N GLN A 176 10.58 -12.04 3.61
CA GLN A 176 11.56 -12.07 4.70
C GLN A 176 10.88 -11.70 6.02
N ASP A 177 11.41 -12.25 7.11
CA ASP A 177 10.91 -12.08 8.48
C ASP A 177 10.56 -10.60 8.81
N GLU A 178 9.45 -10.40 9.51
CA GLU A 178 8.96 -9.12 10.05
C GLU A 178 10.05 -8.31 10.77
N THR A 179 11.05 -8.98 11.34
CA THR A 179 12.24 -8.39 11.96
C THR A 179 12.99 -7.48 11.01
N PHE A 180 13.09 -7.84 9.72
CA PHE A 180 13.72 -7.00 8.71
C PHE A 180 12.94 -5.69 8.54
N GLN A 181 11.62 -5.78 8.33
CA GLN A 181 10.77 -4.59 8.12
C GLN A 181 10.82 -3.69 9.36
N ALA A 182 10.80 -4.28 10.56
CA ALA A 182 10.95 -3.57 11.82
C ALA A 182 12.30 -2.83 11.94
N ASN A 183 13.41 -3.42 11.47
CA ASN A 183 14.73 -2.81 11.58
C ASN A 183 14.94 -1.64 10.61
N ASN A 184 14.21 -1.60 9.49
CA ASN A 184 14.27 -0.56 8.47
C ASN A 184 13.22 0.57 8.64
N ARG A 185 12.60 0.68 9.81
CA ARG A 185 11.60 1.72 10.11
C ARG A 185 12.18 3.12 10.28
N ALA A 186 11.33 4.13 10.15
CA ALA A 186 11.68 5.52 10.42
C ALA A 186 12.26 5.75 11.83
N PRO A 187 13.34 6.55 11.99
CA PRO A 187 14.00 6.78 13.29
C PRO A 187 13.22 7.69 14.27
N GLY A 188 11.89 7.78 14.16
CA GLY A 188 11.04 8.57 15.07
C GLY A 188 11.08 10.08 14.86
N GLY A 189 11.54 10.54 13.69
CA GLY A 189 11.46 11.94 13.27
C GLY A 189 10.16 12.28 12.52
N PRO A 190 9.90 13.57 12.24
CA PRO A 190 8.73 14.02 11.48
C PRO A 190 8.82 13.71 9.98
N SER A 191 9.93 13.13 9.52
CA SER A 191 10.12 12.68 8.15
C SER A 191 11.10 11.50 8.12
N ILE A 192 10.96 10.70 7.06
CA ILE A 192 11.90 9.67 6.66
C ILE A 192 12.31 9.94 5.21
N THR A 193 13.53 9.58 4.85
CA THR A 193 14.02 9.63 3.48
C THR A 193 14.88 8.40 3.24
N ARG A 194 14.77 7.82 2.05
CA ARG A 194 15.78 6.85 1.60
C ARG A 194 17.08 7.59 1.32
N VAL A 195 18.17 7.08 1.89
CA VAL A 195 19.52 7.59 1.65
C VAL A 195 20.23 6.85 0.51
N ASP A 196 19.71 5.67 0.14
CA ASP A 196 20.16 4.85 -0.98
C ASP A 196 19.00 4.64 -1.95
N PHE A 197 19.28 4.84 -3.25
CA PHE A 197 18.33 4.66 -4.36
C PHE A 197 18.63 3.39 -5.18
N THR A 198 19.59 2.59 -4.75
CA THR A 198 20.03 1.39 -5.47
C THR A 198 19.34 0.11 -4.99
N GLU A 199 18.36 0.23 -4.07
CA GLU A 199 17.66 -0.88 -3.39
C GLU A 199 18.63 -1.83 -2.66
N GLY A 200 19.89 -1.40 -2.47
CA GLY A 200 20.92 -2.13 -1.75
C GLY A 200 21.11 -3.58 -2.22
N ASN A 201 20.95 -4.51 -1.27
CA ASN A 201 21.07 -5.96 -1.51
C ASN A 201 19.71 -6.67 -1.65
N GLU A 202 18.67 -5.95 -2.06
CA GLU A 202 17.36 -6.54 -2.34
C GLU A 202 17.49 -7.68 -3.38
N LEU A 203 16.85 -8.82 -3.10
CA LEU A 203 16.80 -9.97 -3.99
C LEU A 203 15.85 -9.68 -5.15
N LYS A 204 16.39 -9.63 -6.37
CA LYS A 204 15.61 -9.36 -7.59
C LYS A 204 14.76 -10.53 -8.09
N THR A 205 14.67 -11.61 -7.33
CA THR A 205 13.92 -12.83 -7.67
C THR A 205 13.45 -13.52 -6.41
N GLY A 206 12.29 -14.19 -6.48
CA GLY A 206 11.78 -15.04 -5.42
C GLY A 206 10.82 -14.35 -4.46
N GLY A 207 10.56 -13.05 -4.64
CA GLY A 207 9.59 -12.30 -3.85
C GLY A 207 8.31 -11.96 -4.62
N ASN A 208 7.50 -11.10 -3.99
CA ASN A 208 6.16 -10.67 -4.43
C ASN A 208 6.18 -9.37 -5.25
N GLY A 209 7.35 -8.85 -5.57
CA GLY A 209 7.53 -7.55 -6.21
C GLY A 209 7.50 -7.56 -7.74
N ILE A 210 7.60 -6.37 -8.34
CA ILE A 210 7.70 -6.22 -9.79
C ILE A 210 8.88 -7.06 -10.31
N THR A 211 8.64 -7.89 -11.34
CA THR A 211 9.63 -8.84 -11.91
C THR A 211 10.16 -9.94 -10.97
N GLY A 212 9.56 -10.10 -9.79
CA GLY A 212 9.95 -11.12 -8.79
C GLY A 212 10.88 -10.59 -7.70
N ASN A 213 11.07 -9.28 -7.62
CA ASN A 213 11.71 -8.57 -6.52
C ASN A 213 11.17 -9.02 -5.15
N ASP A 214 12.03 -9.00 -4.14
CA ASP A 214 11.67 -9.23 -2.75
C ASP A 214 11.86 -7.92 -1.99
N GLU A 215 10.83 -7.08 -2.03
CA GLU A 215 10.79 -5.77 -1.36
C GLU A 215 11.00 -5.90 0.16
N THR A 216 10.87 -7.10 0.73
CA THR A 216 11.17 -7.36 2.14
C THR A 216 12.62 -7.78 2.39
N SER A 217 13.50 -7.70 1.39
CA SER A 217 14.94 -8.01 1.52
C SER A 217 15.86 -6.80 1.30
N GLU A 218 15.31 -5.61 1.04
CA GLU A 218 16.07 -4.35 0.88
C GLU A 218 16.92 -3.98 2.11
N ASN A 219 18.25 -4.10 2.03
CA ASN A 219 19.07 -3.50 3.09
C ASN A 219 19.11 -1.97 2.88
N ALA A 220 18.40 -1.22 3.74
CA ALA A 220 18.39 0.25 3.75
C ALA A 220 19.40 0.83 4.75
#